data_AF-A0A2M7VC86-F1
#
_entry.id   AF-A0A2M7VC86-F1
#
_cell.length_a   1.000
_cell.length_b   1.000
_cell.length_c   1.000
_cell.angle_alpha   90.00
_cell.angle_beta   90.00
_cell.angle_gamma   90.00
#
_symmetry.space_group_name_H-M   'P 1'
#
loop_
_entity.id
_entity.type
_entity.pdbx_description
1 polymer ?
#
loop_
_entity_poly.entity_id
_entity_poly.type
_entity_poly.pdbx_seq_one_letter_code
_entity_poly.pdbx_strand_id
1 'polypeptide(L)'
;MPEWEGWDEFLGREIMTYDKLKDAVQDVGITSPLDYRNNVKEKGWPTPQTLKKMPEWKSWNEFLGIKEITYQDLKKSVHQAGIKSYDEYREVARLNSKWPSSAVTLRKMPEWEGWDKFLGREIMTYDKLKDAVKDVGITSSLDYRNNAPKNGWPSNQTLTTMPEWEGWDKFLDREPKKEWTYEELKLAIRKVGVKSSKKYQNMTPSKGWPAVDTLRNLPEWEGWDEFLGRKK
;
A
#
# COMPACT_ATOMS: atom_id res chain seq x y z
N MET A 1 -40.22 30.84 -42.64
CA MET A 1 -40.05 31.23 -41.23
C MET A 1 -38.67 30.77 -40.82
N PRO A 2 -37.81 31.61 -40.24
CA PRO A 2 -36.55 31.14 -39.68
C PRO A 2 -36.83 30.09 -38.60
N GLU A 3 -36.04 29.03 -38.58
CA GLU A 3 -36.08 28.04 -37.50
C GLU A 3 -35.56 28.68 -36.21
N TRP A 4 -36.16 28.32 -35.07
CA TRP A 4 -35.77 28.87 -33.78
C TRP A 4 -34.57 28.09 -33.22
N GLU A 5 -33.41 28.76 -33.15
CA GLU A 5 -32.13 28.14 -32.82
C GLU A 5 -31.80 28.16 -31.30
N GLY A 6 -32.67 28.76 -30.48
CA GLY A 6 -32.60 28.71 -29.02
C GLY A 6 -32.26 30.04 -28.34
N TRP A 7 -32.18 30.00 -27.01
CA TRP A 7 -32.04 31.21 -26.18
C TRP A 7 -30.66 31.88 -26.25
N ASP A 8 -29.58 31.12 -26.47
CA ASP A 8 -28.23 31.67 -26.47
C ASP A 8 -27.96 32.52 -27.72
N GLU A 9 -28.46 32.09 -28.89
CA GLU A 9 -28.41 32.88 -30.12
C GLU A 9 -29.34 34.09 -30.07
N PHE A 10 -30.55 33.92 -29.52
CA PHE A 10 -31.49 35.02 -29.30
C PHE A 10 -30.92 36.12 -28.38
N LEU A 11 -30.09 35.75 -27.39
CA LEU A 11 -29.47 36.66 -26.45
C LEU A 11 -28.07 37.14 -26.88
N GLY A 12 -27.57 36.74 -28.06
CA GLY A 12 -26.23 37.08 -28.55
C GLY A 12 -25.11 36.57 -27.64
N ARG A 13 -25.35 35.48 -26.89
CA ARG A 13 -24.35 34.89 -26.00
C ARG A 13 -23.45 33.99 -26.83
N GLU A 14 -22.14 34.21 -26.75
CA GLU A 14 -21.18 33.26 -27.33
C GLU A 14 -21.40 31.88 -26.71
N ILE A 15 -21.83 30.93 -27.52
CA ILE A 15 -21.97 29.53 -27.10
C ILE A 15 -20.55 29.00 -26.84
N MET A 16 -20.28 28.65 -25.60
CA MET A 16 -19.03 28.00 -25.24
C MET A 16 -19.05 26.55 -25.73
N THR A 17 -18.43 26.31 -26.88
CA THR A 17 -18.28 24.97 -27.48
C THR A 17 -17.23 24.15 -26.74
N TYR A 18 -17.28 22.82 -26.88
CA TYR A 18 -16.32 21.91 -26.26
C TYR A 18 -14.87 22.25 -26.67
N ASP A 19 -14.63 22.53 -27.95
CA ASP A 19 -13.29 22.85 -28.46
C ASP A 19 -12.78 24.20 -27.94
N LYS A 20 -13.62 25.25 -27.97
CA LYS A 20 -13.26 26.56 -27.40
C LYS A 20 -12.92 26.46 -25.90
N LEU A 21 -13.70 25.68 -25.15
CA LEU A 21 -13.45 25.45 -23.73
C LEU A 21 -12.16 24.65 -23.51
N LYS A 22 -11.93 23.61 -24.31
CA LYS A 22 -10.73 22.78 -24.25
C LYS A 22 -9.48 23.63 -24.49
N ASP A 23 -9.49 24.47 -25.51
CA ASP A 23 -8.38 25.38 -25.82
C ASP A 23 -8.17 26.39 -24.69
N ALA A 24 -9.24 27.01 -24.18
CA ALA A 24 -9.15 27.96 -23.05
C ALA A 24 -8.60 27.32 -21.77
N VAL A 25 -8.99 26.07 -21.47
CA VAL A 25 -8.50 25.34 -20.29
C VAL A 25 -7.02 24.97 -20.43
N GLN A 26 -6.60 24.59 -21.65
CA GLN A 26 -5.20 24.26 -21.94
C GLN A 26 -4.31 25.50 -21.97
N ASP A 27 -4.79 26.63 -22.50
CA ASP A 27 -4.08 27.91 -22.52
C ASP A 27 -3.83 28.46 -21.11
N VAL A 28 -4.80 28.30 -20.21
CA VAL A 28 -4.67 28.65 -18.78
C VAL A 28 -3.75 27.65 -18.04
N GLY A 29 -3.34 26.55 -18.68
CA GLY A 29 -2.42 25.57 -18.09
C GLY A 29 -3.05 24.69 -17.02
N ILE A 30 -4.38 24.54 -17.03
CA ILE A 30 -5.07 23.69 -16.06
C ILE A 30 -4.84 22.23 -16.40
N THR A 31 -4.12 21.55 -15.51
CA THR A 31 -3.80 20.14 -15.71
C THR A 31 -4.63 19.20 -14.86
N SER A 32 -5.40 19.66 -13.87
CA SER A 32 -6.17 18.76 -12.98
C SER A 32 -7.69 19.04 -12.99
N PRO A 33 -8.53 18.01 -12.79
CA PRO A 33 -9.98 18.19 -12.62
C PRO A 33 -10.36 19.06 -11.41
N LEU A 34 -9.48 19.13 -10.41
CA LEU A 34 -9.68 19.98 -9.23
C LEU A 34 -9.44 21.45 -9.58
N ASP A 35 -8.35 21.74 -10.29
CA ASP A 35 -8.03 23.09 -10.75
C ASP A 35 -9.10 23.63 -11.69
N TYR A 36 -9.62 22.78 -12.59
CA TYR A 36 -10.77 23.13 -13.40
C TYR A 36 -11.95 23.57 -12.54
N ARG A 37 -12.34 22.77 -11.53
CA ARG A 37 -13.46 23.10 -10.62
C ARG A 37 -13.26 24.41 -9.87
N ASN A 38 -12.03 24.69 -9.44
CA ASN A 38 -11.71 25.90 -8.71
C ASN A 38 -11.84 27.15 -9.60
N ASN A 39 -11.56 27.01 -10.90
CA ASN A 39 -11.62 28.10 -11.87
C ASN A 39 -12.99 28.27 -12.54
N VAL A 40 -13.91 27.30 -12.43
CA VAL A 40 -15.24 27.34 -13.06
C VAL A 40 -15.99 28.64 -12.81
N LYS A 41 -16.04 29.10 -11.55
CA LYS A 41 -16.79 30.32 -11.19
C LYS A 41 -16.14 31.60 -11.70
N GLU A 42 -14.81 31.66 -11.62
CA GLU A 42 -14.04 32.85 -12.00
C GLU A 42 -14.00 33.04 -13.53
N LYS A 43 -13.85 31.93 -14.27
CA LYS A 43 -13.72 31.93 -15.73
C LYS A 43 -15.05 31.81 -16.48
N GLY A 44 -16.17 31.68 -15.76
CA GLY A 44 -17.49 31.48 -16.37
C GLY A 44 -17.62 30.16 -17.13
N TRP A 45 -16.82 29.16 -16.79
CA TRP A 45 -16.79 27.89 -17.52
C TRP A 45 -17.96 26.97 -17.15
N PRO A 46 -18.34 26.02 -18.03
CA PRO A 46 -19.34 25.02 -17.71
C PRO A 46 -18.96 24.19 -16.48
N THR A 47 -19.93 23.85 -15.64
CA THR A 47 -19.67 22.95 -14.51
C THR A 47 -19.21 21.57 -15.02
N PRO A 48 -18.47 20.78 -14.21
CA PRO A 48 -18.11 19.41 -14.58
C PRO A 48 -19.29 18.52 -14.99
N GLN A 49 -20.48 18.77 -14.43
CA GLN A 49 -21.67 18.00 -14.80
C GLN A 49 -22.18 18.39 -16.20
N THR A 50 -22.10 19.68 -16.55
CA THR A 50 -22.46 20.19 -17.88
C THR A 50 -21.46 19.73 -18.93
N LEU A 51 -20.15 19.83 -18.64
CA LEU A 51 -19.07 19.37 -19.54
C LEU A 51 -19.22 17.88 -19.88
N LYS A 52 -19.48 17.03 -18.89
CA LYS A 52 -19.65 15.58 -19.09
C LYS A 52 -20.87 15.18 -19.93
N LYS A 53 -21.82 16.10 -20.15
CA LYS A 53 -22.99 15.88 -20.98
C LYS A 53 -22.77 16.31 -22.44
N MET A 54 -21.65 16.96 -22.74
CA MET A 54 -21.30 17.33 -24.11
C MET A 54 -20.98 16.08 -24.92
N PRO A 55 -21.46 15.96 -26.17
CA PRO A 55 -21.29 14.76 -26.99
C PRO A 55 -19.82 14.44 -27.31
N GLU A 56 -18.94 15.44 -27.29
CA GLU A 56 -17.51 15.32 -27.55
C GLU A 56 -16.71 14.89 -26.31
N TRP A 57 -17.32 14.90 -25.12
CA TRP A 57 -16.65 14.50 -23.88
C TRP A 57 -16.38 13.00 -23.87
N LYS A 58 -15.11 12.61 -23.66
CA LYS A 58 -14.72 11.20 -23.46
C LYS A 58 -14.10 10.94 -22.09
N SER A 59 -13.17 11.79 -21.68
CA SER A 59 -12.49 11.68 -20.38
C SER A 59 -11.85 13.00 -19.99
N TRP A 60 -11.50 13.14 -18.70
CA TRP A 60 -10.69 14.26 -18.23
C TRP A 60 -9.30 14.30 -18.87
N ASN A 61 -8.69 13.15 -19.16
CA ASN A 61 -7.35 13.09 -19.73
C ASN A 61 -7.35 13.66 -21.15
N GLU A 62 -8.34 13.31 -21.96
CA GLU A 62 -8.48 13.83 -23.33
C GLU A 62 -8.81 15.33 -23.33
N PHE A 63 -9.72 15.76 -22.45
CA PHE A 63 -10.12 17.15 -22.33
C PHE A 63 -8.95 18.05 -21.86
N LEU A 64 -8.24 17.64 -20.82
CA LEU A 64 -7.11 18.40 -20.26
C LEU A 64 -5.80 18.20 -21.03
N GLY A 65 -5.82 17.45 -22.14
CA GLY A 65 -4.60 17.16 -22.92
C GLY A 65 -3.53 16.41 -22.12
N ILE A 66 -3.93 15.66 -21.10
CA ILE A 66 -3.03 14.87 -20.26
C ILE A 66 -2.58 13.66 -21.08
N LYS A 67 -1.39 13.73 -21.68
CA LYS A 67 -0.70 12.56 -22.20
C LYS A 67 -0.33 11.63 -21.04
N GLU A 68 -0.57 10.33 -21.22
CA GLU A 68 -0.14 9.32 -20.26
C GLU A 68 1.38 9.39 -20.10
N ILE A 69 1.85 9.56 -18.87
CA ILE A 69 3.28 9.58 -18.56
C ILE A 69 3.87 8.19 -18.76
N THR A 70 5.03 8.11 -19.42
CA THR A 70 5.76 6.83 -19.52
C THR A 70 6.36 6.45 -18.17
N TYR A 71 6.63 5.17 -17.94
CA TYR A 71 7.27 4.74 -16.70
C TYR A 71 8.63 5.43 -16.47
N GLN A 72 9.43 5.60 -17.54
CA GLN A 72 10.73 6.27 -17.45
C GLN A 72 10.62 7.75 -17.11
N ASP A 73 9.67 8.47 -17.72
CA ASP A 73 9.45 9.89 -17.41
C ASP A 73 8.93 10.08 -15.99
N LEU A 74 8.04 9.19 -15.55
CA LEU A 74 7.53 9.19 -14.17
C LEU A 74 8.66 8.93 -13.18
N LYS A 75 9.44 7.86 -13.39
CA LYS A 75 10.59 7.50 -12.55
C LYS A 75 11.58 8.66 -12.44
N LYS A 76 11.93 9.29 -13.57
CA LYS A 76 12.80 10.47 -13.60
C LYS A 76 12.22 11.62 -12.79
N SER A 77 10.93 11.91 -12.94
CA SER A 77 10.26 13.00 -12.22
C SER A 77 10.18 12.73 -10.71
N VAL A 78 9.93 11.48 -10.32
CA VAL A 78 9.95 11.01 -8.92
C VAL A 78 11.33 11.18 -8.29
N HIS A 79 12.37 10.77 -9.01
CA HIS A 79 13.75 10.93 -8.55
C HIS A 79 14.15 12.42 -8.43
N GLN A 80 13.76 13.24 -9.41
CA GLN A 80 13.99 14.69 -9.39
C GLN A 80 13.25 15.38 -8.23
N ALA A 81 12.06 14.90 -7.89
CA ALA A 81 11.29 15.39 -6.75
C ALA A 81 11.83 14.88 -5.40
N GLY A 82 12.85 14.01 -5.39
CA GLY A 82 13.47 13.49 -4.18
C GLY A 82 12.55 12.57 -3.36
N ILE A 83 11.52 11.99 -3.99
CA ILE A 83 10.52 11.17 -3.31
C ILE A 83 11.13 9.82 -2.96
N LYS A 84 11.13 9.48 -1.67
CA LYS A 84 11.72 8.23 -1.15
C LYS A 84 10.71 7.30 -0.50
N SER A 85 9.50 7.76 -0.20
CA SER A 85 8.44 6.92 0.38
C SER A 85 7.23 6.75 -0.54
N TYR A 86 6.48 5.67 -0.32
CA TYR A 86 5.19 5.48 -0.98
C TYR A 86 4.19 6.58 -0.60
N ASP A 87 4.19 7.00 0.67
CA ASP A 87 3.25 8.02 1.15
C ASP A 87 3.55 9.39 0.52
N GLU A 88 4.83 9.76 0.42
CA GLU A 88 5.27 10.96 -0.32
C GLU A 88 4.84 10.88 -1.80
N TYR A 89 5.11 9.74 -2.46
CA TYR A 89 4.68 9.54 -3.84
C TYR A 89 3.17 9.72 -3.99
N ARG A 90 2.38 9.13 -3.09
CA ARG A 90 0.92 9.17 -3.13
C ARG A 90 0.39 10.59 -2.96
N GLU A 91 0.94 11.37 -2.04
CA GLU A 91 0.52 12.77 -1.85
C GLU A 91 0.89 13.63 -3.07
N VAL A 92 2.11 13.48 -3.60
CA VAL A 92 2.53 14.21 -4.81
C VAL A 92 1.69 13.79 -6.02
N ALA A 93 1.45 12.50 -6.21
CA ALA A 93 0.65 11.98 -7.32
C ALA A 93 -0.84 12.35 -7.20
N ARG A 94 -1.35 12.61 -5.99
CA ARG A 94 -2.71 13.15 -5.80
C ARG A 94 -2.82 14.59 -6.29
N LEU A 95 -1.75 15.37 -6.15
CA LEU A 95 -1.69 16.75 -6.60
C LEU A 95 -1.29 16.86 -8.08
N ASN A 96 -0.53 15.89 -8.59
CA ASN A 96 -0.08 15.86 -9.97
C ASN A 96 -0.96 14.92 -10.80
N SER A 97 -1.91 15.48 -11.53
CA SER A 97 -2.85 14.76 -12.40
C SER A 97 -2.19 13.92 -13.51
N LYS A 98 -0.93 14.20 -13.86
CA LYS A 98 -0.16 13.42 -14.83
C LYS A 98 0.39 12.13 -14.22
N TRP A 99 0.50 12.05 -12.90
CA TRP A 99 1.09 10.91 -12.20
C TRP A 99 0.00 9.91 -11.78
N PRO A 100 0.25 8.60 -11.90
CA PRO A 100 -0.70 7.59 -11.45
C PRO A 100 -0.78 7.59 -9.93
N SER A 101 -1.83 8.21 -9.39
CA SER A 101 -2.11 8.24 -7.93
C SER A 101 -2.42 6.87 -7.33
N SER A 102 -2.88 5.93 -8.16
CA SER A 102 -3.12 4.54 -7.77
C SER A 102 -1.88 3.68 -8.01
N ALA A 103 -1.41 3.02 -6.96
CA ALA A 103 -0.34 2.03 -7.04
C ALA A 103 -0.70 0.84 -7.95
N VAL A 104 -2.00 0.55 -8.12
CA VAL A 104 -2.46 -0.52 -9.01
C VAL A 104 -2.19 -0.17 -10.47
N THR A 105 -2.38 1.10 -10.85
CA THR A 105 -2.10 1.58 -12.21
C THR A 105 -0.60 1.54 -12.49
N LEU A 106 0.21 1.99 -11.53
CA LEU A 106 1.66 1.99 -11.62
C LEU A 106 2.24 0.56 -11.78
N ARG A 107 1.71 -0.41 -11.02
CA ARG A 107 2.11 -1.82 -11.11
C ARG A 107 1.78 -2.50 -12.44
N LYS A 108 0.88 -1.93 -13.23
CA LYS A 108 0.52 -2.44 -14.56
C LYS A 108 1.43 -1.90 -15.66
N MET A 109 2.34 -0.96 -15.35
CA MET A 109 3.28 -0.44 -16.33
C MET A 109 4.29 -1.52 -16.73
N PRO A 110 4.67 -1.64 -18.03
CA PRO A 110 5.49 -2.75 -18.52
C PRO A 110 6.85 -2.90 -17.85
N GLU A 111 7.42 -1.79 -17.37
CA GLU A 111 8.76 -1.72 -16.77
C GLU A 111 8.73 -1.62 -15.25
N TRP A 112 7.58 -1.91 -14.61
CA TRP A 112 7.46 -1.88 -13.17
C TRP A 112 8.25 -3.02 -12.51
N GLU A 113 9.29 -2.68 -11.77
CA GLU A 113 10.15 -3.66 -11.09
C GLU A 113 10.04 -3.60 -9.55
N GLY A 114 9.08 -2.84 -9.03
CA GLY A 114 8.88 -2.64 -7.60
C GLY A 114 9.25 -1.23 -7.10
N TRP A 115 8.81 -0.94 -5.87
CA TRP A 115 8.96 0.39 -5.28
C TRP A 115 10.42 0.80 -5.09
N ASP A 116 11.30 -0.12 -4.72
CA ASP A 116 12.69 0.22 -4.42
C ASP A 116 13.45 0.71 -5.65
N LYS A 117 13.28 0.03 -6.80
CA LYS A 117 13.86 0.45 -8.08
C LYS A 117 13.18 1.69 -8.66
N PHE A 118 11.88 1.87 -8.42
CA PHE A 118 11.12 3.03 -8.90
C PHE A 118 11.42 4.31 -8.12
N LEU A 119 11.67 4.21 -6.82
CA LEU A 119 11.99 5.35 -5.95
C LEU A 119 13.50 5.63 -5.87
N GLY A 120 14.32 4.84 -6.58
CA GLY A 120 15.78 5.01 -6.58
C GLY A 120 16.40 4.80 -5.21
N ARG A 121 15.82 3.91 -4.38
CA ARG A 121 16.34 3.62 -3.04
C ARG A 121 17.64 2.83 -3.18
N GLU A 122 18.67 3.24 -2.44
CA GLU A 122 19.86 2.41 -2.28
C GLU A 122 19.47 1.11 -1.59
N ILE A 123 20.04 -0.01 -2.07
CA ILE A 123 19.83 -1.31 -1.46
C ILE A 123 20.46 -1.27 -0.07
N MET A 124 19.61 -1.18 0.95
CA MET A 124 20.05 -1.24 2.34
C MET A 124 20.65 -2.63 2.60
N THR A 125 21.88 -2.66 3.09
CA THR A 125 22.56 -3.89 3.52
C THR A 125 21.80 -4.53 4.67
N TYR A 126 21.88 -5.84 4.82
CA TYR A 126 21.20 -6.59 5.88
C TYR A 126 21.46 -5.99 7.28
N ASP A 127 22.71 -5.68 7.62
CA ASP A 127 23.08 -5.15 8.94
C ASP A 127 22.47 -3.76 9.22
N LYS A 128 22.61 -2.83 8.27
CA LYS A 128 21.96 -1.50 8.37
C LYS A 128 20.45 -1.60 8.53
N LEU A 129 19.81 -2.53 7.83
CA LEU A 129 18.38 -2.76 7.96
C LEU A 129 18.04 -3.30 9.34
N LYS A 130 18.81 -4.27 9.83
CA LYS A 130 18.62 -4.86 11.15
C LYS A 130 18.70 -3.80 12.26
N ASP A 131 19.70 -2.91 12.19
CA ASP A 131 19.86 -1.79 13.12
C ASP A 131 18.66 -0.81 13.03
N ALA A 132 18.28 -0.40 11.82
CA ALA A 132 17.16 0.52 11.64
C ALA A 132 15.81 -0.06 12.13
N VAL A 133 15.59 -1.36 11.90
CA VAL A 133 14.38 -2.08 12.35
C VAL A 133 14.32 -2.17 13.87
N LYS A 134 15.48 -2.37 14.51
CA LYS A 134 15.63 -2.38 15.96
C LYS A 134 15.39 -1.00 16.58
N ASP A 135 15.93 0.05 15.97
CA ASP A 135 15.76 1.43 16.44
C ASP A 135 14.29 1.88 16.41
N VAL A 136 13.53 1.43 15.40
CA VAL A 136 12.09 1.68 15.29
C VAL A 136 11.25 0.78 16.22
N GLY A 137 11.86 -0.25 16.82
CA GLY A 137 11.19 -1.14 17.77
C GLY A 137 10.26 -2.15 17.11
N ILE A 138 10.55 -2.56 15.88
CA ILE A 138 9.74 -3.57 15.17
C ILE A 138 9.90 -4.93 15.84
N THR A 139 8.77 -5.55 16.21
CA THR A 139 8.78 -6.83 16.96
C THR A 139 8.21 -8.00 16.18
N SER A 140 7.46 -7.74 15.10
CA SER A 140 6.78 -8.78 14.32
C SER A 140 7.03 -8.67 12.82
N SER A 141 6.89 -9.79 12.11
CA SER A 141 6.99 -9.81 10.64
C SER A 141 5.87 -9.00 9.97
N LEU A 142 4.69 -8.97 10.61
CA LEU A 142 3.56 -8.14 10.20
C LEU A 142 3.85 -6.66 10.42
N ASP A 143 4.46 -6.33 11.56
CA ASP A 143 4.85 -4.98 11.92
C ASP A 143 5.92 -4.45 10.97
N TYR A 144 6.94 -5.27 10.65
CA TYR A 144 7.90 -4.97 9.59
C TYR A 144 7.20 -4.68 8.25
N ARG A 145 6.30 -5.57 7.81
CA ARG A 145 5.59 -5.42 6.53
C ARG A 145 4.81 -4.11 6.44
N ASN A 146 4.22 -3.66 7.54
CA ASN A 146 3.42 -2.43 7.58
C ASN A 146 4.29 -1.16 7.63
N ASN A 147 5.50 -1.25 8.20
CA ASN A 147 6.41 -0.13 8.37
C ASN A 147 7.45 -0.01 7.26
N ALA A 148 7.82 -1.11 6.60
CA ALA A 148 8.84 -1.12 5.55
C ALA A 148 8.55 -0.11 4.41
N PRO A 149 7.32 0.01 3.88
CA PRO A 149 7.02 1.01 2.85
C PRO A 149 7.24 2.46 3.30
N LYS A 150 7.00 2.74 4.59
CA LYS A 150 7.08 4.06 5.22
C LYS A 150 8.52 4.47 5.49
N ASN A 151 9.33 3.55 5.99
CA ASN A 151 10.73 3.78 6.33
C ASN A 151 11.70 3.56 5.17
N GLY A 152 11.18 3.24 3.97
CA GLY A 152 12.02 2.99 2.81
C GLY A 152 12.78 1.66 2.86
N TRP A 153 12.35 0.73 3.71
CA TRP A 153 13.01 -0.56 3.87
C TRP A 153 12.63 -1.55 2.77
N PRO A 154 13.50 -2.55 2.51
CA PRO A 154 13.21 -3.62 1.57
C PRO A 154 11.89 -4.33 1.88
N SER A 155 11.19 -4.77 0.84
CA SER A 155 10.01 -5.62 1.01
C SER A 155 10.37 -6.95 1.71
N ASN A 156 9.39 -7.64 2.30
CA ASN A 156 9.61 -8.97 2.87
C ASN A 156 10.23 -9.92 1.86
N GLN A 157 9.81 -9.87 0.59
CA GLN A 157 10.34 -10.73 -0.46
C GLN A 157 11.83 -10.45 -0.69
N THR A 158 12.19 -9.17 -0.83
CA THR A 158 13.58 -8.72 -0.99
C THR A 158 14.44 -9.12 0.21
N LEU A 159 13.94 -8.92 1.42
CA LEU A 159 14.62 -9.28 2.67
C LEU A 159 14.87 -10.80 2.75
N THR A 160 13.87 -11.62 2.44
CA THR A 160 14.00 -13.09 2.50
C THR A 160 14.94 -13.67 1.43
N THR A 161 15.27 -12.89 0.40
CA THR A 161 16.24 -13.29 -0.64
C THR A 161 17.66 -12.83 -0.34
N MET A 162 17.90 -12.08 0.75
CA MET A 162 19.24 -11.66 1.14
C MET A 162 20.06 -12.89 1.60
N PRO A 163 21.35 -13.00 1.22
CA PRO A 163 22.22 -14.11 1.62
C PRO A 163 22.29 -14.36 3.13
N GLU A 164 22.18 -13.29 3.92
CA GLU A 164 22.28 -13.29 5.39
C GLU A 164 20.94 -13.61 6.07
N TRP A 165 19.86 -13.82 5.31
CA TRP A 165 18.54 -14.08 5.87
C TRP A 165 18.43 -15.50 6.44
N GLU A 166 18.35 -15.60 7.76
CA GLU A 166 18.17 -16.87 8.48
C GLU A 166 16.80 -17.01 9.17
N GLY A 167 15.87 -16.10 8.89
CA GLY A 167 14.52 -16.09 9.45
C GLY A 167 14.24 -14.93 10.41
N TRP A 168 12.95 -14.75 10.71
CA TRP A 168 12.46 -13.61 11.49
C TRP A 168 12.99 -13.55 12.92
N ASP A 169 13.23 -14.70 13.55
CA ASP A 169 13.70 -14.73 14.93
C ASP A 169 15.15 -14.23 15.03
N LYS A 170 16.03 -14.59 14.08
CA LYS A 170 17.40 -14.07 14.01
C LYS A 170 17.47 -12.62 13.53
N PHE A 171 16.61 -12.24 12.59
CA PHE A 171 16.56 -10.86 12.08
C PHE A 171 16.07 -9.86 13.13
N LEU A 172 15.08 -10.23 13.93
CA LEU A 172 14.49 -9.35 14.95
C LEU A 172 15.12 -9.55 16.35
N ASP A 173 16.27 -10.23 16.44
CA ASP A 173 16.95 -10.57 17.70
C ASP A 173 16.02 -11.13 18.78
N ARG A 174 15.08 -12.00 18.36
CA ARG A 174 14.16 -12.64 19.30
C ARG A 174 14.87 -13.76 20.04
N GLU A 175 14.58 -13.85 21.33
CA GLU A 175 15.03 -15.00 22.11
C GLU A 175 14.51 -16.30 21.48
N PRO A 176 15.37 -17.32 21.32
CA PRO A 176 14.93 -18.61 20.83
C PRO A 176 13.83 -19.13 21.75
N LYS A 177 12.71 -19.57 21.14
CA LYS A 177 11.62 -20.17 21.89
C LYS A 177 12.16 -21.37 22.65
N LYS A 178 11.83 -21.48 23.94
CA LYS A 178 12.18 -22.65 24.74
C LYS A 178 11.71 -23.91 24.01
N GLU A 179 12.64 -24.84 23.78
CA GLU A 179 12.31 -26.18 23.35
C GLU A 179 11.71 -26.95 24.53
N TRP A 180 10.50 -27.44 24.33
CA TRP A 180 9.77 -28.18 25.36
C TRP A 180 9.79 -29.66 25.02
N THR A 181 10.24 -30.50 25.95
CA THR A 181 9.93 -31.93 25.88
C THR A 181 8.47 -32.18 26.25
N TYR A 182 7.91 -33.31 25.81
CA TYR A 182 6.54 -33.70 26.12
C TYR A 182 6.31 -33.73 27.65
N GLU A 183 7.21 -34.38 28.40
CA GLU A 183 7.11 -34.53 29.85
C GLU A 183 7.25 -33.20 30.61
N GLU A 184 8.20 -32.33 30.24
CA GLU A 184 8.35 -31.02 30.87
C GLU A 184 7.10 -30.15 30.67
N LEU A 185 6.54 -30.18 29.46
CA LEU A 185 5.37 -29.38 29.12
C LEU A 185 4.12 -29.91 29.82
N LYS A 186 3.95 -31.23 29.84
CA LYS A 186 2.88 -31.92 30.58
C LYS A 186 2.91 -31.54 32.06
N LEU A 187 4.08 -31.58 32.71
CA LEU A 187 4.25 -31.16 34.10
C LEU A 187 3.91 -29.68 34.31
N ALA A 188 4.41 -28.79 33.45
CA ALA A 188 4.17 -27.35 33.56
C ALA A 188 2.68 -27.00 33.41
N ILE A 189 1.98 -27.62 32.45
CA ILE A 189 0.56 -27.40 32.18
C ILE A 189 -0.31 -27.92 33.32
N ARG A 190 0.00 -29.12 33.85
CA ARG A 190 -0.70 -29.71 35.00
C ARG A 190 -0.52 -28.86 36.25
N LYS A 191 0.68 -28.31 36.49
CA LYS A 191 0.95 -27.37 37.60
C LYS A 191 0.12 -26.09 37.49
N VAL A 192 -0.12 -25.60 36.27
CA VAL A 192 -0.95 -24.41 36.01
C VAL A 192 -2.46 -24.73 36.03
N GLY A 193 -2.85 -26.01 36.05
CA GLY A 193 -4.26 -26.42 36.12
C GLY A 193 -5.03 -26.16 34.83
N VAL A 194 -4.38 -26.26 33.67
CA VAL A 194 -5.07 -26.18 32.37
C VAL A 194 -5.85 -27.47 32.15
N LYS A 195 -7.17 -27.36 31.93
CA LYS A 195 -8.07 -28.52 31.73
C LYS A 195 -8.69 -28.60 30.34
N SER A 196 -8.35 -27.70 29.43
CA SER A 196 -8.85 -27.74 28.05
C SER A 196 -7.82 -27.32 27.02
N SER A 197 -7.93 -27.90 25.82
CA SER A 197 -7.12 -27.54 24.65
C SER A 197 -7.28 -26.06 24.28
N LYS A 198 -8.50 -25.52 24.40
CA LYS A 198 -8.77 -24.09 24.18
C LYS A 198 -8.07 -23.21 25.22
N LYS A 199 -8.08 -23.61 26.50
CA LYS A 199 -7.36 -22.88 27.56
C LYS A 199 -5.84 -22.96 27.35
N TYR A 200 -5.32 -24.11 26.90
CA TYR A 200 -3.93 -24.23 26.50
C TYR A 200 -3.57 -23.22 25.41
N GLN A 201 -4.29 -23.25 24.27
CA GLN A 201 -4.06 -22.34 23.14
C GLN A 201 -4.08 -20.87 23.53
N ASN A 202 -5.04 -20.47 24.38
CA ASN A 202 -5.14 -19.08 24.84
C ASN A 202 -3.97 -18.66 25.74
N MET A 203 -3.39 -19.58 26.50
CA MET A 203 -2.26 -19.31 27.39
C MET A 203 -0.91 -19.43 26.67
N THR A 204 -0.85 -20.15 25.55
CA THR A 204 0.35 -20.37 24.72
C THR A 204 1.16 -19.08 24.46
N PRO A 205 0.56 -17.96 24.01
CA PRO A 205 1.32 -16.74 23.71
C PRO A 205 1.99 -16.13 24.95
N SER A 206 1.36 -16.25 26.12
CA SER A 206 1.86 -15.66 27.38
C SER A 206 2.87 -16.54 28.12
N LYS A 207 2.82 -17.86 27.90
CA LYS A 207 3.65 -18.84 28.61
C LYS A 207 4.82 -19.36 27.78
N GLY A 208 4.92 -18.96 26.51
CA GLY A 208 5.93 -19.48 25.60
C GLY A 208 5.80 -20.99 25.36
N TRP A 209 4.57 -21.52 25.44
CA TRP A 209 4.30 -22.92 25.14
C TRP A 209 4.31 -23.15 23.62
N PRO A 210 4.54 -24.38 23.14
CA PRO A 210 4.47 -24.68 21.72
C PRO A 210 3.04 -24.55 21.19
N ALA A 211 2.89 -24.24 19.90
CA ALA A 211 1.58 -24.29 19.25
C ALA A 211 1.03 -25.73 19.28
N VAL A 212 -0.29 -25.89 19.10
CA VAL A 212 -0.93 -27.22 19.16
C VAL A 212 -0.38 -28.18 18.11
N ASP A 213 -0.05 -27.69 16.91
CA ASP A 213 0.52 -28.54 15.87
C ASP A 213 1.94 -28.99 16.24
N THR A 214 2.75 -28.10 16.81
CA THR A 214 4.08 -28.45 17.34
C THR A 214 3.98 -29.47 18.48
N LEU A 215 3.02 -29.29 19.40
CA LEU A 215 2.74 -30.21 20.50
C LEU A 215 2.37 -31.62 19.99
N ARG A 216 1.49 -31.71 18.98
CA ARG A 216 1.06 -32.98 18.39
C ARG A 216 2.17 -33.73 17.68
N ASN A 217 3.22 -33.02 17.27
CA ASN A 217 4.40 -33.58 16.64
C ASN A 217 5.49 -33.98 17.65
N LEU A 218 5.31 -33.72 18.95
CA LEU A 218 6.25 -34.18 19.95
C LEU A 218 6.21 -35.72 20.05
N PRO A 219 7.37 -36.37 20.25
CA PRO A 219 7.41 -37.79 20.61
C PRO A 219 6.54 -38.01 21.85
N GLU A 220 5.82 -39.14 21.91
CA GLU A 220 4.98 -39.53 23.05
C GLU A 220 3.65 -38.76 23.19
N TRP A 221 3.25 -37.98 22.19
CA TRP A 221 1.91 -37.38 22.17
C TRP A 221 0.81 -38.45 22.00
N GLU A 222 0.04 -38.70 23.07
CA GLU A 222 -1.05 -39.70 23.09
C GLU A 222 -2.46 -39.07 23.00
N GLY A 223 -2.55 -37.74 23.03
CA GLY A 223 -3.81 -37.01 22.96
C GLY A 223 -4.08 -36.12 24.18
N TRP A 224 -5.14 -35.31 24.08
CA TRP A 224 -5.46 -34.28 25.07
C TRP A 224 -5.82 -34.82 26.45
N ASP A 225 -6.46 -35.99 26.53
CA ASP A 225 -6.93 -36.52 27.80
C ASP A 225 -5.75 -36.97 28.67
N GLU A 226 -4.78 -37.68 28.08
CA GLU A 226 -3.54 -38.06 28.77
C GLU A 226 -2.70 -36.82 29.10
N PHE A 227 -2.48 -35.94 28.13
CA PHE A 227 -1.66 -34.74 28.33
C PHE A 227 -2.20 -33.82 29.45
N LEU A 228 -3.52 -33.63 29.52
CA LEU A 228 -4.17 -32.79 30.52
C LEU A 228 -4.51 -33.55 31.83
N GLY A 229 -4.27 -34.86 31.89
CA GLY A 229 -4.57 -35.68 33.07
C GLY A 229 -6.06 -35.79 33.36
N ARG A 230 -6.90 -35.83 32.31
CA ARG A 230 -8.33 -36.07 32.45
C ARG A 230 -8.54 -37.55 32.70
N LYS A 231 -9.16 -37.91 33.83
CA LYS A 231 -9.63 -39.28 34.03
C LYS A 231 -10.70 -39.59 32.97
N LYS A 232 -10.56 -40.73 32.30
CA LYS A 232 -11.65 -41.35 31.55
C LYS A 232 -12.81 -41.68 32.51
#